data_AF-A0A088SAN6-F1
#
_entry.id   AF-A0A088SAN6-F1
#
_cell.length_a   1.000
_cell.length_b   1.000
_cell.length_c   1.000
_cell.angle_alpha   90.00
_cell.angle_beta   90.00
_cell.angle_gamma   90.00
#
_symmetry.space_group_name_H-M   'P 1'
#
loop_
_entity.id
_entity.type
_entity.pdbx_description
1 polymer ?
#
loop_
_entity_poly.entity_id
_entity_poly.type
_entity_poly.pdbx_seq_one_letter_code
_entity_poly.pdbx_strand_id
1 'polypeptide(L)'
;MSLAELSAAALQYSDNVAMNKLIAHVGGPASVTAFARQLGDETFRLDRTEPTLNTAIPGDPRDTTSPRAMAQTLRNLTLGKALGDSQRAQLVTWMKGNTTGAASIQAGLPASWVVGDKTGSGGYGTTNDIAVI
;
A
#
# COMPACT_ATOMS: atom_id res chain seq x y z
N MET A 1 8.70 5.48 -18.25
CA MET A 1 8.98 4.72 -17.03
C MET A 1 8.54 3.29 -17.23
N SER A 2 9.37 2.33 -16.85
CA SER A 2 9.04 0.92 -16.72
C SER A 2 8.04 0.69 -15.58
N LEU A 3 7.41 -0.49 -15.52
CA LEU A 3 6.54 -0.85 -14.40
C LEU A 3 7.29 -0.83 -13.07
N ALA A 4 8.55 -1.26 -13.04
CA ALA A 4 9.39 -1.22 -11.84
C ALA A 4 9.65 0.22 -11.36
N GLU A 5 9.91 1.15 -12.28
CA GLU A 5 10.07 2.57 -11.94
C GLU A 5 8.78 3.18 -11.42
N LEU A 6 7.63 2.84 -12.04
CA LEU A 6 6.32 3.29 -11.56
C LEU A 6 5.99 2.73 -10.17
N SER A 7 6.28 1.44 -9.92
CA SER A 7 6.07 0.81 -8.60
C SER A 7 6.95 1.43 -7.52
N ALA A 8 8.23 1.70 -7.83
CA ALA A 8 9.12 2.40 -6.91
C ALA A 8 8.62 3.82 -6.63
N ALA A 9 8.20 4.57 -7.64
CA ALA A 9 7.66 5.92 -7.48
C ALA A 9 6.39 5.95 -6.60
N ALA A 10 5.45 5.05 -6.87
CA ALA A 10 4.21 4.94 -6.10
C ALA A 10 4.45 4.55 -4.63
N LEU A 11 5.40 3.65 -4.36
CA LEU A 11 5.69 3.22 -2.99
C LEU A 11 6.56 4.22 -2.23
N GLN A 12 7.64 4.71 -2.84
CA GLN A 12 8.66 5.48 -2.12
C GLN A 12 8.36 6.97 -2.00
N TYR A 13 7.60 7.51 -2.94
CA TYR A 13 7.26 8.94 -3.02
C TYR A 13 5.76 9.20 -3.03
N SER A 14 4.93 8.14 -2.96
CA SER A 14 3.47 8.25 -3.04
C SER A 14 2.99 8.94 -4.32
N ASP A 15 3.66 8.69 -5.45
CA ASP A 15 3.30 9.31 -6.73
C ASP A 15 1.94 8.79 -7.26
N ASN A 16 0.95 9.69 -7.25
CA ASN A 16 -0.42 9.41 -7.65
C ASN A 16 -0.58 9.14 -9.15
N VAL A 17 0.24 9.74 -10.00
CA VAL A 17 0.21 9.47 -11.45
C VAL A 17 0.76 8.08 -11.71
N ALA A 18 1.85 7.70 -11.04
CA ALA A 18 2.38 6.35 -11.11
C ALA A 18 1.36 5.32 -10.63
N MET A 19 0.69 5.57 -9.50
CA MET A 19 -0.39 4.71 -8.99
C MET A 19 -1.53 4.55 -10.02
N ASN A 20 -2.01 5.65 -10.61
CA ASN A 20 -3.05 5.58 -11.64
C ASN A 20 -2.61 4.78 -12.89
N LYS A 21 -1.35 4.89 -13.31
CA LYS A 21 -0.81 4.09 -14.43
C LYS A 21 -0.75 2.60 -14.07
N LEU A 22 -0.35 2.26 -12.84
CA LEU A 22 -0.32 0.88 -12.35
C LEU A 22 -1.74 0.28 -12.24
N ILE A 23 -2.69 1.03 -11.66
CA ILE A 23 -4.09 0.60 -11.57
C ILE A 23 -4.67 0.35 -12.97
N ALA A 24 -4.41 1.26 -13.93
CA ALA A 24 -4.86 1.07 -15.31
C ALA A 24 -4.21 -0.17 -15.96
N HIS A 25 -2.92 -0.41 -15.71
CA HIS A 25 -2.20 -1.57 -16.24
C HIS A 25 -2.78 -2.91 -15.75
N VAL A 26 -3.24 -2.98 -14.50
CA VAL A 26 -3.84 -4.22 -13.93
C VAL A 26 -5.35 -4.36 -14.20
N GLY A 27 -5.97 -3.41 -14.93
CA GLY A 27 -7.38 -3.47 -15.30
C GLY A 27 -8.35 -2.71 -14.40
N GLY A 28 -7.85 -1.78 -13.58
CA GLY A 28 -8.66 -0.86 -12.78
C GLY A 28 -8.85 -1.27 -11.31
N PRO A 29 -9.55 -0.44 -10.51
CA PRO A 29 -9.75 -0.67 -9.06
C PRO A 29 -10.35 -2.05 -8.72
N ALA A 30 -11.30 -2.51 -9.54
CA ALA A 30 -11.94 -3.81 -9.36
C ALA A 30 -10.93 -4.97 -9.43
N SER A 31 -9.92 -4.91 -10.30
CA SER A 31 -8.87 -5.92 -10.38
C SER A 31 -7.97 -5.95 -9.14
N VAL A 32 -7.69 -4.78 -8.54
CA VAL A 32 -6.94 -4.69 -7.29
C VAL A 32 -7.74 -5.33 -6.15
N THR A 33 -9.04 -5.04 -6.08
CA THR A 33 -9.94 -5.69 -5.12
C THR A 33 -10.00 -7.20 -5.34
N ALA A 34 -10.09 -7.66 -6.60
CA ALA A 34 -10.10 -9.08 -6.93
C ALA A 34 -8.79 -9.78 -6.52
N PHE A 35 -7.64 -9.12 -6.70
CA PHE A 35 -6.36 -9.62 -6.22
C PHE A 35 -6.35 -9.77 -4.69
N ALA A 36 -6.86 -8.78 -3.94
CA ALA A 36 -6.99 -8.90 -2.49
C ALA A 36 -7.86 -10.09 -2.07
N ARG A 37 -8.98 -10.35 -2.78
CA ARG A 37 -9.82 -11.54 -2.55
C ARG A 37 -9.09 -12.84 -2.81
N GLN A 38 -8.23 -12.92 -3.83
CA GLN A 38 -7.39 -14.10 -4.09
C GLN A 38 -6.40 -14.38 -2.95
N LEU A 39 -6.01 -13.34 -2.18
CA LEU A 39 -5.17 -13.48 -0.99
C LEU A 39 -5.96 -13.81 0.29
N GLY A 40 -7.29 -13.96 0.19
CA GLY A 40 -8.18 -14.21 1.33
C GLY A 40 -8.60 -12.95 2.09
N ASP A 41 -8.32 -11.74 1.57
CA ASP A 41 -8.77 -10.49 2.17
C ASP A 41 -10.20 -10.19 1.70
N GLU A 42 -11.19 -10.38 2.57
CA GLU A 42 -12.60 -10.09 2.30
C GLU A 42 -12.99 -8.64 2.64
N THR A 43 -12.11 -7.87 3.27
CA THR A 43 -12.41 -6.53 3.78
C THR A 43 -11.94 -5.43 2.84
N PHE A 44 -10.71 -5.53 2.32
CA PHE A 44 -10.14 -4.52 1.44
C PHE A 44 -11.03 -4.25 0.23
N ARG A 45 -11.20 -2.99 -0.13
CA ARG A 45 -11.81 -2.61 -1.41
C ARG A 45 -11.18 -1.33 -1.92
N LEU A 46 -10.95 -1.32 -3.23
CA LEU A 46 -10.54 -0.15 -3.99
C LEU A 46 -11.61 0.09 -5.06
N ASP A 47 -12.23 1.25 -5.00
CA ASP A 47 -13.39 1.61 -5.81
C ASP A 47 -13.06 2.75 -6.79
N ARG A 48 -12.08 3.60 -6.44
CA ARG A 48 -11.71 4.80 -7.21
C ARG A 48 -10.21 4.84 -7.49
N THR A 49 -9.83 5.82 -8.31
CA THR A 49 -8.44 6.17 -8.63
C THR A 49 -8.03 7.47 -7.94
N GLU A 50 -6.73 7.78 -8.00
CA GLU A 50 -6.19 9.03 -7.49
C GLU A 50 -6.71 10.23 -8.29
N PRO A 51 -7.01 11.38 -7.63
CA PRO A 51 -6.90 11.62 -6.19
C PRO A 51 -8.16 11.22 -5.39
N THR A 52 -9.24 10.85 -6.08
CA THR A 52 -10.59 10.75 -5.50
C THR A 52 -10.78 9.61 -4.51
N LEU A 53 -9.92 8.60 -4.50
CA LEU A 53 -9.93 7.55 -3.47
C LEU A 53 -9.67 8.11 -2.05
N ASN A 54 -9.08 9.30 -1.94
CA ASN A 54 -8.71 9.91 -0.65
C ASN A 54 -9.80 10.78 -0.01
N THR A 55 -11.06 10.74 -0.46
CA THR A 55 -12.11 11.57 0.16
C THR A 55 -12.35 11.20 1.62
N ALA A 56 -12.17 9.93 1.99
CA ALA A 56 -12.19 9.42 3.36
C ALA A 56 -13.41 9.88 4.20
N ILE A 57 -14.58 9.91 3.59
CA ILE A 57 -15.81 10.41 4.21
C ILE A 57 -16.29 9.41 5.28
N PRO A 58 -16.54 9.83 6.53
CA PRO A 58 -17.06 8.96 7.58
C PRO A 58 -18.35 8.25 7.14
N GLY A 59 -18.36 6.91 7.22
CA GLY A 59 -19.49 6.08 6.83
C GLY A 59 -19.54 5.70 5.34
N ASP A 60 -18.68 6.26 4.48
CA ASP A 60 -18.52 5.83 3.10
C ASP A 60 -17.66 4.56 3.04
N PRO A 61 -18.16 3.43 2.53
CA PRO A 61 -17.39 2.19 2.50
C PRO A 61 -16.34 2.15 1.40
N ARG A 62 -16.33 3.09 0.45
CA ARG A 62 -15.41 3.04 -0.71
C ARG A 62 -13.96 3.29 -0.29
N ASP A 63 -13.04 2.56 -0.93
CA ASP A 63 -11.59 2.71 -0.73
C ASP A 63 -11.15 2.45 0.73
N THR A 64 -11.79 1.48 1.38
CA THR A 64 -11.57 1.15 2.79
C THR A 64 -10.95 -0.22 3.01
N THR A 65 -10.40 -0.39 4.22
CA THR A 65 -9.97 -1.67 4.77
C THR A 65 -10.12 -1.62 6.30
N SER A 66 -9.75 -2.68 7.01
CA SER A 66 -9.56 -2.66 8.47
C SER A 66 -8.09 -2.84 8.83
N PRO A 67 -7.64 -2.38 10.02
CA PRO A 67 -6.26 -2.59 10.46
C PRO A 67 -5.85 -4.07 10.46
N ARG A 68 -6.76 -4.96 10.87
CA ARG A 68 -6.50 -6.42 10.89
C ARG A 68 -6.31 -6.97 9.49
N ALA A 69 -7.20 -6.63 8.55
CA ALA A 69 -7.13 -7.13 7.18
C ALA A 69 -5.86 -6.63 6.48
N MET A 70 -5.55 -5.33 6.58
CA MET A 70 -4.36 -4.76 5.97
C MET A 70 -3.07 -5.36 6.55
N ALA A 71 -2.99 -5.59 7.87
CA ALA A 71 -1.84 -6.25 8.49
C ALA A 71 -1.65 -7.69 7.98
N GLN A 72 -2.73 -8.46 7.81
CA GLN A 72 -2.69 -9.82 7.28
C GLN A 72 -2.26 -9.84 5.81
N THR A 73 -2.83 -8.96 4.98
CA THR A 73 -2.47 -8.81 3.57
C THR A 73 -1.00 -8.40 3.42
N LEU A 74 -0.54 -7.40 4.20
CA LEU A 74 0.86 -6.98 4.20
C LEU A 74 1.79 -8.13 4.59
N ARG A 75 1.49 -8.88 5.66
CA ARG A 75 2.26 -10.05 6.07
C ARG A 75 2.33 -11.09 4.95
N ASN A 76 1.22 -11.39 4.29
CA ASN A 76 1.16 -12.39 3.22
C ASN A 76 2.02 -11.99 2.01
N LEU A 77 2.04 -10.70 1.67
CA LEU A 77 2.81 -10.14 0.55
C LEU A 77 4.31 -10.01 0.85
N THR A 78 4.69 -9.69 2.10
CA THR A 78 6.09 -9.37 2.46
C THR A 78 6.84 -10.52 3.11
N LEU A 79 6.16 -11.38 3.87
CA LEU A 79 6.74 -12.48 4.63
C LEU A 79 6.16 -13.85 4.25
N GLY A 80 4.99 -13.88 3.62
CA GLY A 80 4.30 -15.08 3.19
C GLY A 80 4.71 -15.57 1.79
N LYS A 81 3.83 -16.37 1.19
CA LYS A 81 4.01 -16.99 -0.14
C LYS A 81 3.04 -16.46 -1.20
N ALA A 82 2.41 -15.31 -0.93
CA ALA A 82 1.49 -14.68 -1.89
C ALA A 82 2.20 -14.25 -3.19
N LEU A 83 3.48 -13.92 -3.09
CA LEU A 83 4.35 -13.56 -4.21
C LEU A 83 5.49 -14.58 -4.32
N GLY A 84 6.03 -14.72 -5.54
CA GLY A 84 7.30 -15.39 -5.78
C GLY A 84 8.45 -14.69 -5.04
N ASP A 85 9.53 -15.41 -4.77
CA ASP A 85 10.60 -14.95 -3.89
C ASP A 85 11.26 -13.64 -4.36
N SER A 86 11.48 -13.50 -5.67
CA SER A 86 12.06 -12.28 -6.25
C SER A 86 11.10 -11.10 -6.17
N GLN A 87 9.81 -11.28 -6.43
CA GLN A 87 8.80 -10.23 -6.31
C GLN A 87 8.61 -9.78 -4.86
N ARG A 88 8.63 -10.73 -3.92
CA ARG A 88 8.54 -10.44 -2.48
C ARG A 88 9.76 -9.63 -2.00
N ALA A 89 10.97 -10.05 -2.39
CA ALA A 89 12.20 -9.31 -2.07
C ALA A 89 12.18 -7.90 -2.67
N GLN A 90 11.69 -7.76 -3.90
CA GLN A 90 11.56 -6.45 -4.57
C GLN A 90 10.56 -5.53 -3.85
N LEU A 91 9.39 -6.05 -3.46
CA LEU A 91 8.40 -5.30 -2.69
C LEU A 91 8.97 -4.80 -1.36
N VAL A 92 9.61 -5.69 -0.60
CA VAL A 92 10.25 -5.33 0.68
C VAL A 92 11.35 -4.30 0.47
N THR A 93 12.13 -4.40 -0.61
CA THR A 93 13.15 -3.41 -0.96
C THR A 93 12.54 -2.04 -1.22
N TRP A 94 11.44 -1.97 -1.98
CA TRP A 94 10.75 -0.71 -2.22
C TRP A 94 10.20 -0.09 -0.94
N MET A 95 9.55 -0.89 -0.09
CA MET A 95 9.01 -0.41 1.20
C MET A 95 10.09 0.12 2.14
N LYS A 96 11.25 -0.56 2.23
CA LYS A 96 12.41 -0.07 3.01
C LYS A 96 12.98 1.24 2.48
N GLY A 97 12.76 1.52 1.20
CA GLY A 97 13.16 2.78 0.55
C GLY A 97 12.11 3.87 0.62
N ASN A 98 11.05 3.72 1.42
CA ASN A 98 10.05 4.77 1.56
C ASN A 98 10.68 6.06 2.13
N THR A 99 10.36 7.20 1.52
CA THR A 99 10.88 8.52 1.93
C THR A 99 9.86 9.33 2.73
N THR A 100 8.64 8.81 2.88
CA THR A 100 7.50 9.53 3.47
C THR A 100 7.23 9.17 4.94
N GLY A 101 7.86 8.11 5.47
CA GLY A 101 7.51 7.49 6.76
C GLY A 101 8.27 7.99 8.00
N ALA A 102 9.24 8.90 7.83
CA ALA A 102 10.18 9.25 8.91
C ALA A 102 9.53 9.78 10.19
N ALA A 103 8.36 10.42 10.08
CA ALA A 103 7.59 10.97 11.20
C ALA A 103 6.42 10.08 11.66
N SER A 104 6.28 8.88 11.08
CA SER A 104 5.17 7.95 11.31
C SER A 104 5.61 6.80 12.21
N ILE A 105 5.38 5.53 11.84
CA ILE A 105 5.76 4.37 12.67
C ILE A 105 7.26 4.38 12.97
N GLN A 106 8.09 4.74 11.99
CA GLN A 106 9.55 4.73 12.12
C GLN A 106 10.05 5.63 13.28
N ALA A 107 9.39 6.77 13.53
CA ALA A 107 9.77 7.69 14.60
C ALA A 107 9.64 7.09 16.01
N GLY A 108 8.77 6.09 16.17
CA GLY A 108 8.52 5.42 17.44
C GLY A 108 9.39 4.18 17.70
N LEU A 109 10.25 3.79 16.76
CA LEU A 109 11.04 2.55 16.82
C LEU A 109 12.53 2.81 17.05
N PRO A 110 13.29 1.83 17.58
CA PRO A 110 14.74 1.94 17.65
C PRO A 110 15.36 2.18 16.27
N ALA A 111 16.28 3.14 16.17
CA ALA A 111 16.93 3.50 14.91
C ALA A 111 17.74 2.36 14.26
N SER A 112 18.06 1.31 15.02
CA SER A 112 18.74 0.11 14.52
C SER A 112 17.80 -0.89 13.83
N TRP A 113 16.48 -0.73 13.94
CA TRP A 113 15.51 -1.62 13.32
C TRP A 113 15.35 -1.29 11.84
N VAL A 114 15.20 -2.34 11.02
CA VAL A 114 14.94 -2.18 9.60
C VAL A 114 13.44 -2.12 9.40
N VAL A 115 12.93 -1.00 8.92
CA VAL A 115 11.50 -0.79 8.71
C VAL A 115 11.23 -0.68 7.22
N GLY A 116 10.22 -1.40 6.73
CA GLY A 116 9.62 -1.15 5.42
C GLY A 116 8.17 -0.72 5.62
N ASP A 117 7.85 0.51 5.26
CA ASP A 117 6.53 1.09 5.51
C ASP A 117 5.88 1.69 4.25
N LYS A 118 4.60 2.06 4.39
CA LYS A 118 3.91 2.93 3.45
C LYS A 118 2.88 3.79 4.18
N THR A 119 3.07 5.10 4.07
CA THR A 119 2.15 6.10 4.60
C THR A 119 0.92 6.30 3.72
N GLY A 120 -0.14 6.88 4.29
CA GLY A 120 -1.30 7.39 3.56
C GLY A 120 -1.87 8.64 4.24
N SER A 121 -2.36 9.59 3.45
CA SER A 121 -3.02 10.80 3.96
C SER A 121 -4.21 11.17 3.08
N GLY A 122 -5.25 11.78 3.65
CA GLY A 122 -6.45 12.10 2.90
C GLY A 122 -7.40 13.05 3.62
N GLY A 123 -8.65 13.08 3.16
CA GLY A 123 -9.73 13.85 3.78
C GLY A 123 -9.94 13.50 5.25
N TYR A 124 -10.66 14.37 5.96
CA TYR A 124 -11.02 14.16 7.37
C TYR A 124 -9.83 13.94 8.32
N GLY A 125 -8.65 14.48 7.99
CA GLY A 125 -7.45 14.32 8.81
C GLY A 125 -6.89 12.89 8.83
N THR A 126 -7.30 12.06 7.87
CA THR A 126 -6.81 10.68 7.76
C THR A 126 -5.30 10.68 7.63
N THR A 127 -4.63 9.99 8.56
CA THR A 127 -3.18 9.82 8.60
C THR A 127 -2.89 8.37 8.96
N ASN A 128 -2.42 7.60 7.98
CA ASN A 128 -2.22 6.16 8.08
C ASN A 128 -0.76 5.82 7.86
N ASP A 129 -0.35 4.69 8.43
CA ASP A 129 0.92 4.04 8.13
C ASP A 129 0.80 2.53 8.37
N ILE A 130 1.46 1.73 7.53
CA ILE A 130 1.54 0.27 7.64
C ILE A 130 2.99 -0.16 7.47
N ALA A 131 3.47 -1.09 8.29
CA ALA A 131 4.88 -1.47 8.28
C ALA A 131 5.11 -2.97 8.49
N VAL A 132 6.22 -3.44 7.91
CA VAL A 132 6.91 -4.68 8.28
C VAL A 132 8.24 -4.31 8.93
N ILE A 133 8.57 -4.98 10.03
CA ILE A 133 9.70 -4.69 10.91
C ILE A 133 10.47 -6.00 11.14
#